data_AF-A0A8S1E5E5-F1
#
_entry.id   AF-A0A8S1E5E5-F1
#
_cell.length_a   1.000
_cell.length_b   1.000
_cell.length_c   1.000
_cell.angle_alpha   90.00
_cell.angle_beta   90.00
_cell.angle_gamma   90.00
#
_symmetry.space_group_name_H-M   'P 1'
#
loop_
_entity.id
_entity.type
_entity.pdbx_description
1 polymer ?
#
loop_
_entity_poly.entity_id
_entity_poly.type
_entity_poly.pdbx_seq_one_letter_code
_entity_poly.pdbx_strand_id
1 'polypeptide(L)'
;MRHKLIIGFNVNPAVKFAVDWGMSLVSPKMRDRVKLFTNVEDAYSLVDRTLLPTEYGGEIPQAEMIRLWKTELKERREKLLANDLMKVDLQMFSEKARQGAVSAIASQETSCSNAAVFGINGSFRKLEVD
;
A
#
# COMPACT_ATOMS: atom_id res chain seq x y z
N MET A 1 -2.70 -2.55 1.32
CA MET A 1 -2.47 -1.97 -0.02
C MET A 1 -1.07 -2.33 -0.51
N ARG A 2 -0.89 -2.63 -1.80
CA ARG A 2 0.43 -2.98 -2.39
C ARG A 2 0.95 -1.80 -3.20
N HIS A 3 2.00 -1.14 -2.73
CA HIS A 3 2.68 -0.09 -3.50
C HIS A 3 3.24 -0.69 -4.80
N LYS A 4 2.92 -0.11 -5.95
CA LYS A 4 3.42 -0.57 -7.26
C LYS A 4 4.57 0.29 -7.77
N LEU A 5 4.50 1.60 -7.55
CA LEU A 5 5.45 2.59 -8.03
C LEU A 5 5.46 3.78 -7.06
N ILE A 6 6.63 4.33 -6.79
CA ILE A 6 6.83 5.54 -5.97
C ILE A 6 7.65 6.50 -6.82
N ILE A 7 7.12 7.71 -7.02
CA ILE A 7 7.77 8.72 -7.84
C ILE A 7 8.08 9.93 -6.96
N GLY A 8 9.33 10.36 -6.99
CA GLY A 8 9.77 11.63 -6.43
C GLY A 8 10.32 12.52 -7.53
N PHE A 9 9.99 13.80 -7.50
CA PHE A 9 10.53 14.82 -8.40
C PHE A 9 10.99 16.04 -7.59
N ASN A 10 11.85 16.87 -8.18
CA ASN A 10 12.41 18.07 -7.56
C ASN A 10 13.19 17.80 -6.25
N VAL A 11 13.98 16.73 -6.23
CA VAL A 11 14.86 16.43 -5.08
C VAL A 11 16.08 17.35 -5.15
N ASN A 12 16.22 18.23 -4.16
CA ASN A 12 17.40 19.09 -4.05
C ASN A 12 18.67 18.22 -3.88
N PRO A 13 19.74 18.43 -4.66
CA PRO A 13 20.99 17.68 -4.55
C PRO A 13 21.57 17.61 -3.13
N ALA A 14 21.35 18.62 -2.29
CA ALA A 14 21.78 18.63 -0.89
C ALA A 14 21.14 17.52 -0.04
N VAL A 15 19.94 17.06 -0.40
CA VAL A 15 19.19 16.03 0.32
C VAL A 15 19.49 14.63 -0.24
N LYS A 16 20.24 14.52 -1.34
CA LYS A 16 20.58 13.25 -1.98
C LYS A 16 21.19 12.25 -1.00
N PHE A 17 22.11 12.70 -0.14
CA PHE A 17 22.72 11.84 0.87
C PHE A 17 21.69 11.21 1.83
N ALA A 18 20.72 12.00 2.29
CA ALA A 18 19.65 11.51 3.17
C ALA A 18 18.70 10.55 2.43
N VAL A 19 18.43 10.80 1.15
CA VAL A 19 17.63 9.90 0.31
C VAL A 19 18.37 8.59 0.06
N ASP A 20 19.66 8.62 -0.28
CA ASP A 20 20.48 7.44 -0.50
C ASP A 20 20.60 6.61 0.79
N TRP A 21 20.77 7.28 1.93
CA TRP A 21 20.71 6.62 3.24
C TRP A 21 19.34 5.98 3.50
N GLY A 22 18.24 6.70 3.30
CA GLY A 22 16.88 6.16 3.45
C GLY A 22 16.65 4.94 2.55
N MET A 23 17.16 4.98 1.31
CA MET A 23 17.08 3.88 0.34
C MET A 23 17.86 2.64 0.77
N SER A 24 18.93 2.79 1.57
CA SER A 24 19.66 1.67 2.13
C SER A 24 18.82 0.82 3.10
N LEU A 25 17.88 1.46 3.81
CA LEU A 25 17.00 0.81 4.79
C LEU A 25 15.83 0.05 4.15
N VAL A 26 15.52 0.33 2.88
CA VAL A 26 14.38 -0.28 2.19
C VAL A 26 14.79 -1.59 1.51
N SER A 27 13.88 -2.56 1.44
CA SER A 27 14.16 -3.84 0.76
C SER A 27 14.51 -3.64 -0.73
N PRO A 28 15.29 -4.54 -1.36
CA PRO A 28 15.60 -4.48 -2.80
C PRO A 28 14.34 -4.33 -3.66
N LYS A 29 13.30 -5.11 -3.35
CA LYS A 29 12.00 -5.07 -4.02
C LYS A 29 11.31 -3.72 -3.96
N MET A 30 11.52 -2.96 -2.87
CA MET A 30 10.96 -1.62 -2.74
C MET A 30 11.84 -0.58 -3.43
N ARG A 31 13.17 -0.72 -3.36
CA ARG A 31 14.12 0.13 -4.09
C ARG A 31 13.82 0.15 -5.59
N ASP A 32 13.54 -1.01 -6.19
CA ASP A 32 13.22 -1.11 -7.62
C ASP A 32 11.99 -0.29 -8.05
N ARG A 33 11.08 -0.04 -7.09
CA ARG A 33 9.82 0.68 -7.31
C ARG A 33 9.95 2.19 -7.08
N VAL A 34 11.04 2.66 -6.49
CA VAL A 34 11.28 4.08 -6.28
C VAL A 34 11.98 4.63 -7.52
N LYS A 35 11.38 5.66 -8.13
CA LYS A 35 11.93 6.38 -9.27
C LYS A 35 12.05 7.85 -8.88
N LEU A 36 13.27 8.38 -8.95
CA LEU A 36 13.57 9.77 -8.62
C LEU A 36 13.93 10.49 -9.91
N PHE A 37 13.23 11.57 -10.18
CA PHE A 37 13.45 12.43 -11.34
C PHE A 37 13.89 13.81 -10.90
N THR A 38 14.74 14.44 -11.70
CA THR A 38 15.11 15.84 -11.48
C THR A 38 14.00 16.76 -12.01
N ASN A 39 13.50 16.46 -13.21
CA ASN A 39 12.43 17.21 -13.87
C ASN A 39 11.11 16.44 -13.83
N VAL A 40 10.00 17.19 -13.80
CA VAL A 40 8.65 16.62 -13.80
C VAL A 40 8.33 15.96 -15.15
N GLU A 41 8.95 16.42 -16.25
CA GLU A 41 8.67 15.89 -17.58
C GLU A 41 9.06 14.42 -17.75
N ASP A 42 10.14 13.99 -17.12
CA ASP A 42 10.59 12.60 -17.13
C ASP A 42 9.57 11.67 -16.45
N ALA A 43 8.81 12.21 -15.48
CA ALA A 43 7.78 11.47 -14.76
C ALA A 43 6.50 11.24 -15.60
N TYR A 44 6.25 12.03 -16.65
CA TYR A 44 5.09 11.84 -17.55
C TYR A 44 5.14 10.51 -18.32
N SER A 45 6.32 9.90 -18.46
CA SER A 45 6.47 8.58 -19.07
C SER A 45 5.89 7.45 -18.19
N LEU A 46 5.77 7.70 -16.87
CA LEU A 46 5.33 6.73 -15.88
C LEU A 46 3.95 7.02 -15.29
N VAL A 47 3.48 8.26 -15.38
CA VAL A 47 2.20 8.72 -14.81
C VAL A 47 1.45 9.52 -15.85
N ASP A 48 0.15 9.24 -15.96
CA ASP A 48 -0.74 10.00 -16.82
C ASP A 48 -0.87 11.45 -16.34
N ARG A 49 -0.76 12.39 -17.29
CA ARG A 49 -0.80 13.83 -17.04
C ARG A 49 -2.13 14.27 -16.44
N THR A 50 -3.22 13.60 -16.81
CA THR A 50 -4.58 13.90 -16.30
C THR A 50 -4.70 13.73 -14.79
N LEU A 51 -3.86 12.87 -14.18
CA LEU A 51 -3.85 12.61 -12.74
C LEU A 51 -3.03 13.63 -11.96
N LEU A 52 -2.24 14.45 -12.64
CA LEU A 52 -1.39 15.45 -12.01
C LEU A 52 -2.13 16.78 -11.87
N PRO A 53 -1.72 17.62 -10.90
CA PRO A 53 -2.19 19.01 -10.85
C PRO A 53 -1.77 19.83 -12.05
N THR A 54 -2.52 20.91 -12.32
CA THR A 54 -2.20 21.88 -13.38
C THR A 54 -0.76 22.40 -13.27
N GLU A 55 -0.28 22.62 -12.05
CA GLU A 55 1.08 23.06 -11.74
C GLU A 55 2.16 22.06 -12.18
N TYR A 56 1.78 20.80 -12.41
CA TYR A 56 2.62 19.70 -12.86
C TYR A 56 2.16 19.13 -14.21
N GLY A 57 1.44 19.91 -15.03
CA GLY A 57 1.09 19.54 -16.40
C GLY A 57 -0.23 18.76 -16.58
N GLY A 58 -1.08 18.71 -15.55
CA GLY A 58 -2.43 18.17 -15.67
C GLY A 58 -3.53 19.22 -15.83
N GLU A 59 -4.77 18.84 -15.53
CA GLU A 59 -5.95 19.65 -15.86
C GLU A 59 -6.56 20.37 -14.65
N ILE A 60 -6.54 19.75 -13.47
CA ILE A 60 -7.21 20.26 -12.27
C ILE A 60 -6.21 21.00 -11.36
N PRO A 61 -6.53 22.21 -10.86
CA PRO A 61 -5.64 22.93 -9.94
C PRO A 61 -5.37 22.14 -8.64
N GLN A 62 -4.14 22.21 -8.13
CA GLN A 62 -3.75 21.48 -6.91
C GLN A 62 -4.64 21.84 -5.70
N ALA A 63 -4.99 23.11 -5.55
CA ALA A 63 -5.82 23.59 -4.45
C ALA A 63 -7.20 22.91 -4.43
N GLU A 64 -7.79 22.69 -5.61
CA GLU A 64 -9.11 22.06 -5.72
C GLU A 64 -9.04 20.56 -5.42
N MET A 65 -8.01 19.87 -5.90
CA MET A 65 -7.79 18.46 -5.54
C MET A 65 -7.62 18.25 -4.03
N ILE A 66 -6.86 19.13 -3.37
CA ILE A 66 -6.69 19.08 -1.91
C ILE A 66 -8.04 19.30 -1.21
N ARG A 67 -8.87 20.22 -1.72
CA ARG A 67 -10.20 20.51 -1.16
C ARG A 67 -11.12 19.30 -1.28
N LEU A 68 -11.21 18.70 -2.47
CA LEU A 68 -12.02 17.51 -2.74
C LEU A 68 -11.57 16.33 -1.86
N TRP A 69 -10.26 16.09 -1.78
CA TRP A 69 -9.72 15.02 -0.94
C TRP A 69 -10.03 15.22 0.55
N LYS A 70 -9.95 16.45 1.06
CA LYS A 70 -10.34 16.77 2.43
C LYS A 70 -11.83 16.50 2.69
N THR A 71 -12.70 16.79 1.74
CA THR A 71 -14.14 16.48 1.85
C THR A 71 -14.36 14.97 1.91
N GLU A 72 -13.74 14.23 1.00
CA GLU A 72 -13.83 12.77 0.96
C GLU A 72 -13.33 12.11 2.27
N LEU A 73 -12.24 12.62 2.84
CA LEU A 73 -11.71 12.16 4.12
C LEU A 73 -12.64 12.47 5.29
N LYS A 74 -13.35 13.61 5.28
CA LYS A 74 -14.34 13.93 6.31
C LYS A 74 -15.52 12.96 6.28
N GLU A 75 -16.00 12.63 5.08
CA GLU A 75 -17.10 11.66 4.89
C GLU A 75 -16.69 10.25 5.36
N ARG A 76 -15.44 9.84 5.11
CA ARG A 76 -14.92 8.53 5.52
C ARG A 76 -14.41 8.49 6.96
N ARG A 77 -14.45 9.61 7.70
CA ARG A 77 -13.88 9.73 9.05
C ARG A 77 -14.44 8.68 10.01
N GLU A 78 -15.74 8.48 10.01
CA GLU A 78 -16.39 7.52 10.93
C GLU A 78 -15.91 6.09 10.68
N LYS A 79 -15.78 5.70 9.40
CA LYS A 79 -15.24 4.40 9.01
C LYS A 79 -13.77 4.24 9.41
N LEU A 80 -12.97 5.30 9.29
CA LEU A 80 -11.58 5.29 9.72
C LEU A 80 -11.46 5.12 11.24
N LEU A 81 -12.27 5.84 12.02
CA LEU A 81 -12.32 5.69 13.48
C LEU A 81 -12.83 4.32 13.92
N ALA A 82 -13.77 3.73 13.17
CA ALA A 82 -14.24 2.38 13.43
C ALA A 82 -13.13 1.32 13.28
N ASN A 83 -12.09 1.58 12.46
CA ASN A 83 -10.95 0.66 12.36
C ASN A 83 -10.15 0.58 13.67
N ASP A 84 -10.15 1.63 14.51
CA ASP A 84 -9.47 1.60 15.81
C ASP A 84 -10.20 0.68 16.81
N LEU A 85 -11.50 0.48 16.61
CA LEU A 85 -12.33 -0.44 17.40
C LEU A 85 -12.28 -1.87 16.87
N MET A 86 -11.57 -2.11 15.76
CA MET A 86 -11.45 -3.44 15.15
C MET A 86 -10.66 -4.34 16.09
N LYS A 87 -11.35 -5.36 16.61
CA LYS A 87 -10.78 -6.39 17.46
C LYS A 87 -10.98 -7.76 16.83
N VAL A 88 -10.03 -8.65 17.08
CA VAL A 88 -10.15 -10.05 16.68
C VAL A 88 -11.24 -10.69 17.52
N ASP A 89 -12.22 -11.32 16.88
CA ASP A 89 -13.21 -12.13 17.59
C ASP A 89 -12.55 -13.44 18.04
N LEU A 90 -12.21 -13.50 19.33
CA LEU A 90 -11.53 -14.64 19.92
C LEU A 90 -12.40 -15.91 19.98
N GLN A 91 -13.72 -15.79 19.82
CA GLN A 91 -14.61 -16.96 19.79
C GLN A 91 -14.46 -17.77 18.49
N MET A 92 -13.93 -17.16 17.43
CA MET A 92 -13.67 -17.83 16.16
C MET A 92 -12.37 -18.66 16.15
N PHE A 93 -11.56 -18.59 17.21
CA PHE A 93 -10.29 -19.30 17.32
C PHE A 93 -10.38 -20.46 18.31
N SER A 94 -9.70 -21.57 18.00
CA SER A 94 -9.58 -22.69 18.94
C SER A 94 -8.88 -22.26 20.23
N GLU A 95 -9.16 -22.94 21.35
CA GLU A 95 -8.55 -22.59 22.65
C GLU A 95 -7.02 -22.60 22.61
N LYS A 96 -6.42 -23.49 21.81
CA LYS A 96 -4.96 -23.57 21.60
C LYS A 96 -4.40 -22.35 20.87
N ALA A 97 -5.11 -21.84 19.87
CA ALA A 97 -4.72 -20.61 19.17
C ALA A 97 -4.90 -19.37 20.07
N ARG A 98 -5.93 -19.35 20.91
CA ARG A 98 -6.15 -18.27 21.90
C ARG A 98 -5.05 -18.20 22.96
N GLN A 99 -4.42 -19.33 23.29
CA GLN A 99 -3.30 -19.42 24.24
C GLN A 99 -1.93 -19.04 23.63
N GLY A 100 -1.89 -18.59 22.36
CA GLY A 100 -0.66 -18.10 21.73
C GLY A 100 0.27 -19.21 21.22
N ALA A 101 -0.21 -20.45 21.08
CA ALA A 101 0.58 -21.53 20.52
C ALA A 101 0.82 -21.29 19.02
N VAL A 102 2.05 -20.91 18.65
CA VAL A 102 2.45 -20.64 17.25
C VAL A 102 2.21 -21.87 16.35
N SER A 103 2.32 -23.08 16.89
CA SER A 103 2.04 -24.33 16.19
C SER A 103 0.56 -24.55 15.83
N ALA A 104 -0.38 -23.90 16.54
CA ALA A 104 -1.80 -23.92 16.21
C ALA A 104 -2.17 -22.91 15.11
N ILE A 105 -1.30 -21.92 14.85
CA ILE A 105 -1.45 -20.89 13.82
C ILE A 105 -0.70 -21.31 12.54
N ALA A 106 0.48 -21.91 12.68
CA ALA A 106 1.34 -22.32 11.57
C ALA A 106 0.96 -23.67 10.94
N SER A 107 0.19 -24.53 11.63
CA SER A 107 -0.28 -25.80 11.07
C SER A 107 -1.33 -25.66 9.97
N GLN A 108 -1.77 -24.42 9.69
CA GLN A 108 -2.66 -24.09 8.58
C GLN A 108 -1.87 -23.74 7.31
N GLU A 109 -0.70 -24.36 7.10
CA GLU A 109 -0.04 -24.36 5.80
C GLU A 109 -0.63 -25.47 4.90
N THR A 110 -1.33 -25.02 3.86
CA THR A 110 -1.27 -25.62 2.50
C THR A 110 -2.27 -26.72 2.10
N SER A 111 -3.37 -26.98 2.83
CA SER A 111 -4.42 -27.83 2.24
C SER A 111 -5.83 -27.32 2.54
N CYS A 112 -6.52 -26.92 1.48
CA CYS A 112 -7.95 -26.63 1.44
C CYS A 112 -8.77 -27.92 1.61
N SER A 113 -8.65 -28.58 2.75
CA SER A 113 -9.54 -29.69 3.12
C SER A 113 -10.01 -29.53 4.57
N ASN A 114 -11.21 -28.95 4.68
CA ASN A 114 -12.14 -29.12 5.80
C ASN A 114 -11.75 -28.59 7.20
N ALA A 115 -11.11 -27.44 7.28
CA ALA A 115 -11.17 -26.62 8.50
C ALA A 115 -11.60 -25.20 8.12
N ALA A 116 -12.64 -24.70 8.79
CA ALA A 116 -13.16 -23.35 8.61
C ALA A 116 -12.06 -22.32 8.90
N VAL A 117 -11.34 -21.93 7.86
CA VAL A 117 -10.38 -20.83 7.90
C VAL A 117 -11.21 -19.55 7.93
N PHE A 118 -11.37 -18.95 9.11
CA PHE A 118 -11.94 -17.61 9.24
C PHE A 118 -10.92 -16.57 8.76
N GLY A 119 -10.73 -16.51 7.44
CA GLY A 119 -9.81 -15.61 6.77
C GLY A 119 -9.52 -16.07 5.35
N ILE A 120 -10.10 -15.41 4.35
CA ILE A 120 -9.82 -15.70 2.94
C ILE A 120 -8.40 -15.23 2.63
N ASN A 121 -7.44 -16.15 2.63
CA ASN A 121 -6.08 -15.89 2.19
C ASN A 121 -5.94 -16.33 0.73
N GLY A 122 -6.31 -15.44 -0.20
CA GLY A 122 -6.25 -15.72 -1.64
C GLY A 122 -4.84 -15.57 -2.21
N SER A 123 -4.28 -16.65 -2.77
CA SER A 123 -3.08 -16.63 -3.60
C SER A 123 -3.45 -16.97 -5.03
N PHE A 124 -3.64 -15.94 -5.86
CA PHE A 124 -3.94 -16.11 -7.28
C PHE A 124 -2.62 -16.32 -8.03
N ARG A 125 -2.32 -17.57 -8.46
CA ARG A 125 -1.24 -17.84 -9.39
C ARG A 125 -1.80 -17.82 -10.82
N LYS A 126 -1.04 -17.21 -11.73
CA LYS A 126 -1.38 -16.99 -13.15
C LYS A 126 -1.84 -18.31 -13.78
N LEU A 127 -3.07 -18.32 -14.30
CA LEU A 127 -3.61 -19.40 -15.12
C LEU A 127 -3.03 -19.23 -16.54
N GLU A 128 -2.23 -20.19 -17.01
CA GLU A 128 -1.88 -20.27 -18.43
C GLU A 128 -2.86 -21.23 -19.09
N VAL A 129 -3.54 -20.75 -20.13
CA VAL A 129 -4.47 -21.52 -20.95
C VAL A 129 -3.83 -21.63 -22.32
N ASP A 130 -3.59 -22.86 -22.77
CA ASP A 130 -3.18 -23.20 -24.15
C ASP A 130 -4.27 -22.85 -25.16
#